data_AF-A0A178DGN9-F1
#
_entry.id   AF-A0A178DGN9-F1
#
_cell.length_a   1.000
_cell.length_b   1.000
_cell.length_c   1.000
_cell.angle_alpha   90.00
_cell.angle_beta   90.00
_cell.angle_gamma   90.00
#
_symmetry.space_group_name_H-M   'P 1'
#
loop_
_entity.id
_entity.type
_entity.pdbx_description
1 polymer ?
#
loop_
_entity_poly.entity_id
_entity_poly.type
_entity_poly.pdbx_seq_one_letter_code
_entity_poly.pdbx_strand_id
1 'polypeptide(L)'
;MDHTRKASKPYDKVYALLGMSSVDGSGASLLPNYGVLWEELLKQLVKLLLHEQVSAETGPKNEMAVIRSEGRILGQVSSVKSFITRDST
;
A
#
# COMPACT_ATOMS: atom_id res chain seq x y z
N MET A 1 20.15 -5.11 24.13
CA MET A 1 18.90 -5.76 24.60
C MET A 1 17.80 -4.77 24.25
N ASP A 2 17.40 -4.78 22.99
CA ASP A 2 16.71 -3.68 22.32
C ASP A 2 15.20 -3.98 22.25
N HIS A 3 14.55 -3.90 23.40
CA HIS A 3 13.10 -4.14 23.55
C HIS A 3 12.33 -2.88 23.96
N THR A 4 12.74 -1.70 23.46
CA THR A 4 12.06 -0.46 23.87
C THR A 4 11.90 0.58 22.77
N ARG A 5 11.86 0.20 21.50
CA ARG A 5 11.36 1.11 20.45
C ARG A 5 9.85 0.99 20.33
N LYS A 6 9.13 1.52 21.33
CA LYS A 6 7.69 1.77 21.19
C LYS A 6 7.52 2.81 20.08
N ALA A 7 7.09 2.38 18.90
CA ALA A 7 6.49 3.26 17.91
C ALA A 7 5.13 3.74 18.48
N SER A 8 5.20 4.70 19.41
CA SER A 8 4.06 5.20 20.18
C SER A 8 3.10 6.00 19.31
N LYS A 9 3.56 6.48 18.16
CA LYS A 9 2.75 7.23 17.19
C LYS A 9 2.57 6.41 15.92
N PRO A 10 1.37 6.39 15.33
CA PRO A 10 1.12 5.66 14.08
C PRO A 10 2.03 6.16 12.94
N TYR A 11 2.44 7.43 12.97
CA TYR A 11 3.47 8.02 12.11
C TYR A 11 4.80 7.26 12.12
N ASP A 12 5.31 6.87 13.30
CA ASP A 12 6.61 6.19 13.42
C ASP A 12 6.59 4.82 12.77
N LYS A 13 5.44 4.14 12.80
CA LYS A 13 5.25 2.84 12.14
C LYS A 13 5.29 3.00 10.63
N VAL A 14 4.57 4.01 10.10
CA VAL A 14 4.53 4.29 8.65
C VAL A 14 5.92 4.64 8.14
N TYR A 15 6.64 5.55 8.79
CA TYR A 15 7.98 5.94 8.34
C TYR A 15 9.01 4.82 8.52
N ALA A 16 8.93 4.01 9.58
CA ALA A 16 9.80 2.85 9.72
C ALA A 16 9.55 1.81 8.62
N LEU A 17 8.29 1.51 8.30
CA LEU A 17 7.93 0.59 7.23
C LEU A 17 8.34 1.13 5.85
N LEU A 18 8.13 2.41 5.60
CA LEU A 18 8.52 3.04 4.34
C LEU A 18 10.05 3.02 4.15
N GLY A 19 10.82 3.32 5.19
CA GLY A 19 12.28 3.24 5.16
C GLY A 19 12.81 1.82 4.92
N MET A 20 12.07 0.79 5.38
CA MET A 20 12.39 -0.62 5.09
C MET A 20 11.93 -1.05 3.70
N SER A 21 10.83 -0.47 3.20
CA SER A 21 10.21 -0.75 1.90
C SER A 21 10.82 0.10 0.77
N SER A 22 12.07 0.54 0.88
CA SER A 22 12.79 1.23 -0.19
C SER A 22 12.92 0.29 -1.40
N VAL A 23 11.85 0.21 -2.18
CA VAL A 23 11.80 -0.40 -3.51
C VAL A 23 12.57 0.52 -4.43
N ASP A 24 13.62 -0.05 -4.99
CA ASP A 24 14.83 0.51 -5.60
C ASP A 24 14.63 1.43 -6.83
N GLY A 25 13.48 2.09 -7.00
CA GLY A 25 13.25 2.87 -8.22
C GLY A 25 12.01 3.75 -8.32
N SER A 26 11.16 3.85 -7.30
CA SER A 26 10.04 4.81 -7.33
C SER A 26 10.39 6.02 -6.45
N GLY A 27 10.80 7.12 -7.09
CA GLY A 27 11.32 8.35 -6.50
C GLY A 27 10.35 9.18 -5.65
N ALA A 28 9.51 8.54 -4.84
CA ALA A 28 8.66 9.23 -3.88
C ALA A 28 8.84 8.64 -2.48
N SER A 29 10.06 8.80 -1.97
CA SER A 29 10.38 8.68 -0.55
C SER A 29 9.64 9.79 0.20
N LEU A 30 8.48 9.44 0.73
CA LEU A 30 7.67 10.30 1.59
C LEU A 30 8.52 10.68 2.82
N LEU A 31 9.05 11.91 2.84
CA LEU A 31 9.94 12.38 3.89
C LEU A 31 9.21 12.42 5.25
N PRO A 32 9.90 12.11 6.36
CA PRO A 32 9.32 12.20 7.69
C PRO A 32 8.90 13.65 8.01
N ASN A 33 7.59 13.91 7.99
CA ASN A 33 7.03 15.19 8.37
C ASN A 33 5.96 14.96 9.44
N TYR A 34 6.31 15.25 10.68
CA TYR A 34 5.40 15.12 11.82
C TYR A 34 4.47 16.34 12.00
N GLY A 35 4.59 17.35 11.13
CA GLY A 35 3.72 18.52 11.08
C GLY A 35 2.47 18.34 10.23
N VAL A 36 2.36 17.27 9.43
CA VAL A 36 1.15 16.99 8.64
C VAL A 36 0.11 16.24 9.46
N LEU A 37 -1.16 16.54 9.20
CA LEU A 37 -2.29 15.78 9.74
C LEU A 37 -2.20 14.32 9.26
N TRP A 38 -2.62 13.39 10.13
CA TRP A 38 -2.56 11.96 9.86
C TRP A 38 -3.29 11.59 8.55
N GLU A 39 -4.40 12.29 8.33
CA GLU A 39 -5.20 12.23 7.12
C GLU A 39 -4.41 12.52 5.85
N GLU A 40 -3.61 13.60 5.86
CA GLU A 40 -2.82 14.01 4.71
C GLU A 40 -1.66 13.05 4.45
N LEU A 41 -0.99 12.57 5.51
CA LEU A 41 0.04 11.54 5.40
C LEU A 41 -0.52 10.27 4.73
N LEU A 42 -1.70 9.84 5.15
CA LEU A 42 -2.32 8.62 4.66
C LEU A 42 -2.79 8.78 3.20
N LYS A 43 -3.34 9.93 2.82
CA LYS A 43 -3.63 10.25 1.40
C LYS A 43 -2.38 10.21 0.54
N GLN A 44 -1.27 10.80 1.00
CA GLN A 44 -0.01 10.77 0.26
C GLN A 44 0.55 9.34 0.11
N LEU A 45 0.45 8.52 1.17
CA LEU A 45 0.86 7.12 1.14
C LEU A 45 0.02 6.29 0.15
N VAL A 46 -1.29 6.50 0.11
CA VAL A 46 -2.19 5.81 -0.82
C VAL A 46 -1.85 6.17 -2.27
N LYS A 47 -1.60 7.46 -2.56
CA LYS A 47 -1.17 7.90 -3.90
C LYS A 47 0.18 7.31 -4.30
N LEU A 48 1.11 7.20 -3.35
CA LEU A 48 2.42 6.58 -3.56
C LEU A 48 2.29 5.10 -3.96
N LEU A 49 1.44 4.35 -3.25
CA LEU A 49 1.33 2.90 -3.43
C LEU A 49 0.43 2.50 -4.59
N LEU A 50 -0.68 3.21 -4.80
CA LEU A 50 -1.71 2.84 -5.78
C LEU A 50 -1.72 3.73 -7.03
N HIS A 51 -0.74 4.63 -7.19
CA HIS A 51 -0.64 5.59 -8.29
C HIS A 51 -1.76 6.66 -8.27
N GLU A 52 -1.62 7.69 -9.10
CA GLU A 52 -2.44 8.93 -9.06
C GLU A 52 -3.94 8.73 -9.34
N GLN A 53 -4.35 7.56 -9.84
CA GLN A 53 -5.74 7.27 -10.23
C GLN A 53 -6.66 6.88 -9.05
N VAL A 54 -6.18 7.02 -7.82
CA VAL A 54 -6.90 6.59 -6.62
C VAL A 54 -7.32 7.79 -5.78
N SER A 55 -8.60 7.83 -5.45
CA SER A 55 -9.16 8.80 -4.49
C SER A 55 -9.13 8.19 -3.08
N ALA A 56 -8.61 8.96 -2.13
CA ALA A 56 -8.52 8.57 -0.73
C ALA A 56 -9.29 9.58 0.13
N GLU A 57 -10.31 9.11 0.82
CA GLU A 57 -11.09 9.88 1.80
C GLU A 57 -10.68 9.44 3.20
N THR A 58 -10.41 10.39 4.08
CA THR A 58 -10.03 10.14 5.47
C THR A 58 -11.06 10.77 6.39
N GLY A 59 -11.48 10.04 7.42
CA GLY A 59 -12.48 10.53 8.38
C GLY A 59 -11.82 11.12 9.63
N PRO A 60 -12.31 12.25 10.17
CA PRO A 60 -11.69 12.93 11.32
C PRO A 60 -11.81 12.20 12.66
N LYS A 61 -12.58 11.09 12.70
CA LYS A 61 -12.99 10.46 13.96
C LYS A 61 -12.43 9.06 14.18
N ASN A 62 -11.95 8.41 13.14
CA ASN A 62 -11.30 7.11 13.19
C ASN A 62 -10.13 7.12 12.22
N GLU A 63 -9.05 6.43 12.54
CA GLU A 63 -7.89 6.18 11.67
C GLU A 63 -8.26 5.29 10.46
N MET A 64 -9.41 5.55 9.84
CA MET A 64 -10.00 4.81 8.75
C MET A 64 -9.91 5.67 7.49
N ALA A 65 -9.35 5.08 6.46
CA ALA A 65 -9.29 5.67 5.13
C ALA A 65 -10.09 4.82 4.17
N VAL A 66 -10.96 5.48 3.41
CA VAL A 66 -11.70 4.87 2.31
C VAL A 66 -10.91 5.13 1.04
N ILE A 67 -10.38 4.06 0.47
CA ILE A 67 -9.64 4.09 -0.80
C ILE A 67 -10.60 3.67 -1.90
N ARG A 68 -10.87 4.56 -2.86
CA ARG A 68 -11.69 4.27 -4.04
C ARG A 68 -10.83 4.41 -5.28
N SER A 69 -10.80 3.36 -6.10
CA SER A 69 -10.10 3.33 -7.38
C SER A 69 -11.00 2.75 -8.46
N GLU A 70 -10.79 3.19 -9.70
CA GLU A 70 -11.41 2.56 -10.87
C GLU A 70 -10.49 1.43 -11.35
N GLY A 71 -11.01 0.21 -11.35
CA GLY A 71 -10.32 -0.96 -11.91
C GLY A 71 -10.62 -1.12 -13.40
N ARG A 72 -9.62 -1.56 -14.19
CA ARG A 72 -9.84 -2.02 -15.57
C ARG A 72 -9.80 -3.54 -15.62
N ILE A 73 -10.71 -4.14 -16.39
CA ILE A 73 -10.67 -5.57 -16.71
C ILE A 73 -9.49 -5.81 -17.66
N LEU A 74 -8.48 -6.55 -17.21
CA LEU A 74 -7.30 -6.88 -18.03
C LEU A 74 -7.56 -7.97 -19.07
N GLY A 75 -8.56 -8.83 -18.81
CA GLY A 75 -8.96 -9.88 -19.74
C GLY A 75 -9.94 -10.86 -19.09
N GLN A 76 -10.58 -11.66 -19.95
CA GLN A 76 -11.45 -12.76 -19.54
C GLN A 76 -10.77 -14.08 -19.89
N VAL A 77 -10.64 -14.98 -18.92
CA VAL A 77 -10.14 -16.34 -19.17
C VAL A 77 -11.28 -17.13 -19.80
N SER A 78 -11.17 -17.40 -21.10
CA SER A 78 -12.21 -18.09 -21.88
C SER A 78 -12.06 -19.62 -21.88
N SER A 79 -10.84 -20.14 -21.71
CA SER A 79 -10.60 -21.59 -21.63
C SER A 79 -9.29 -21.89 -20.92
N VAL A 80 -9.26 -22.99 -20.17
CA VAL A 80 -8.06 -23.53 -19.53
C VAL A 80 -7.81 -24.91 -20.09
N LYS A 81 -6.62 -25.13 -20.70
CA LYS A 81 -6.23 -26.46 -21.18
C LYS A 81 -5.71 -27.29 -20.00
N SER A 82 -6.42 -28.36 -19.65
CA SER A 82 -5.90 -29.40 -18.78
C SER A 82 -5.14 -30.42 -19.62
N PHE A 83 -3.81 -30.46 -19.48
CA PHE A 83 -3.03 -31.57 -20.03
C PHE A 83 -3.16 -32.74 -19.05
N ILE A 84 -3.93 -33.75 -19.42
CA ILE A 84 -3.91 -35.03 -18.72
C ILE A 84 -2.69 -35.79 -19.27
N THR A 85 -1.60 -35.80 -18.51
CA THR A 85 -0.49 -36.74 -18.72
C THR A 85 -1.05 -38.13 -18.46
N ARG A 86 -1.35 -38.88 -19.53
CA ARG A 86 -1.54 -40.31 -19.43
C ARG A 86 -0.16 -40.92 -19.21
N ASP A 87 0.15 -41.25 -17.96
CA ASP A 87 1.15 -42.25 -17.67
C ASP A 87 0.73 -43.51 -18.43
N SER A 88 1.46 -43.78 -19.50
CA SER A 88 1.30 -44.98 -20.30
C SER A 88 2.02 -46.09 -19.57
N THR A 89 1.25 -47.11 -19.20
CA THR A 89 1.62 -48.34 -18.50
C THR A 89 2.82 -49.05 -19.10
#